data_AF-A0AAW2W795-F1
#
_entry.id   AF-A0AAW2W795-F1
#
_cell.length_a   1.000
_cell.length_b   1.000
_cell.length_c   1.000
_cell.angle_alpha   90.00
_cell.angle_beta   90.00
_cell.angle_gamma   90.00
#
_symmetry.space_group_name_H-M   'P 1'
#
loop_
_entity.id
_entity.type
_entity.pdbx_description
1 polymer ?
#
loop_
_entity_poly.entity_id
_entity_poly.type
_entity_poly.pdbx_seq_one_letter_code
_entity_poly.pdbx_strand_id
1 'polypeptide(L)'
;MSIPKEPEQVIKQRDGSVLGKKTILKSDHFPGCHNKRLVPHIDGAPNYRKANSLPVHGVAIPTIDGIRNVLKHIGAHMNGEQIRVLWINLREEPVVYINSRPFVLRDVEQPFSNLEYTGINRARLEQMEDRLKEDVLMEAARYGNKILVTDELPDGQMVDQWEPVSHDSVKTPLQVYEELTHQYLVDYERVPITDEKSPKEQDFDIACSVLYVLGRATFFLPDASCHFPKSHMACTLF
;
A
#
# COMPACT_ATOMS: atom_id res chain seq x y z
N MET A 1 -11.09 31.78 8.24
CA MET A 1 -11.34 30.63 7.35
C MET A 1 -10.50 30.84 6.11
N SER A 2 -9.52 29.98 5.82
CA SER A 2 -8.70 30.09 4.61
C SER A 2 -9.57 29.79 3.39
N ILE A 3 -9.52 30.66 2.38
CA ILE A 3 -10.13 30.42 1.08
C ILE A 3 -9.55 29.12 0.52
N PRO A 4 -10.37 28.16 0.02
CA PRO A 4 -9.84 26.96 -0.64
C PRO A 4 -8.95 27.43 -1.79
N LYS A 5 -7.66 27.13 -1.72
CA LYS A 5 -6.77 27.36 -2.86
C LYS A 5 -7.12 26.36 -3.94
N GLU A 6 -7.00 26.78 -5.20
CA GLU A 6 -7.12 25.87 -6.33
C GLU A 6 -6.14 24.70 -6.17
N PRO A 7 -6.53 23.45 -6.48
CA PRO A 7 -5.68 22.26 -6.37
C PRO A 7 -4.27 22.45 -6.92
N GLU A 8 -4.16 23.06 -8.10
CA GLU A 8 -2.86 23.37 -8.73
C GLU A 8 -1.96 24.25 -7.86
N GLN A 9 -2.53 25.23 -7.15
CA GLN A 9 -1.76 26.12 -6.29
C GLN A 9 -1.23 25.37 -5.07
N VAL A 10 -2.04 24.46 -4.50
CA VAL A 10 -1.61 23.60 -3.40
C VAL A 10 -0.45 22.72 -3.84
N ILE A 11 -0.59 22.01 -4.98
CA ILE A 11 0.44 21.11 -5.54
C ILE A 11 1.76 21.87 -5.82
N LYS A 12 1.68 23.11 -6.32
CA LYS A 12 2.86 23.97 -6.58
C LYS A 12 3.53 24.47 -5.29
N GLN A 13 2.78 24.59 -4.20
CA GLN A 13 3.23 25.14 -2.92
C GLN A 13 3.64 24.08 -1.89
N ARG A 14 3.43 22.79 -2.18
CA ARG A 14 3.90 21.68 -1.34
C ARG A 14 5.38 21.84 -1.02
N ASP A 15 5.72 21.65 0.25
CA ASP A 15 7.06 21.86 0.80
C ASP A 15 7.45 20.75 1.78
N GLY A 16 6.71 19.64 1.79
CA GLY A 16 7.01 18.45 2.57
C GLY A 16 8.33 17.80 2.14
N SER A 17 8.93 17.06 3.07
CA SER A 17 10.21 16.36 2.81
C SER A 17 10.09 15.18 1.85
N VAL A 18 8.88 14.60 1.75
CA VAL A 18 8.47 13.54 0.84
C VAL A 18 7.28 14.03 -0.02
N LEU A 19 6.25 14.63 0.60
CA LEU A 19 5.14 15.26 -0.11
C LEU A 19 5.54 16.65 -0.62
N GLY A 20 6.41 16.66 -1.64
CA GLY A 20 7.03 17.87 -2.18
C GLY A 20 6.28 18.50 -3.35
N LYS A 21 6.86 19.57 -3.91
CA LYS A 21 6.36 20.24 -5.12
C LYS A 21 6.15 19.27 -6.26
N LYS A 22 5.13 19.53 -7.08
CA LYS A 22 4.78 18.71 -8.27
C LYS A 22 4.39 17.26 -7.95
N THR A 23 4.14 16.94 -6.68
CA THR A 23 3.67 15.60 -6.31
C THR A 23 2.19 15.62 -5.95
N ILE A 24 1.50 14.51 -6.21
CA ILE A 24 0.12 14.25 -5.81
C ILE A 24 0.05 13.02 -4.90
N LEU A 25 -0.99 12.94 -4.07
CA LEU A 25 -1.36 11.74 -3.31
C LEU A 25 -2.45 11.02 -4.08
N LYS A 26 -2.04 10.08 -4.92
CA LYS A 26 -2.97 9.34 -5.77
C LYS A 26 -3.55 8.16 -5.01
N SER A 27 -4.86 7.97 -5.10
CA SER A 27 -5.50 6.73 -4.63
C SER A 27 -4.91 5.55 -5.38
N ASP A 28 -4.45 4.57 -4.63
CA ASP A 28 -3.88 3.35 -5.18
C ASP A 28 -4.97 2.33 -5.57
N HIS A 29 -6.21 2.57 -5.09
CA HIS A 29 -7.41 1.92 -5.60
C HIS A 29 -7.99 2.77 -6.72
N PHE A 30 -8.13 2.18 -7.91
CA PHE A 30 -8.64 2.85 -9.10
C PHE A 30 -9.47 1.90 -9.99
N PRO A 31 -10.27 2.43 -10.92
CA PRO A 31 -11.06 1.61 -11.84
C PRO A 31 -10.19 0.63 -12.63
N GLY A 32 -10.51 -0.66 -12.55
CA GLY A 32 -9.73 -1.70 -13.23
C GLY A 32 -8.61 -2.34 -12.40
N CYS A 33 -8.32 -1.86 -11.18
CA CYS A 33 -7.37 -2.53 -10.29
C CYS A 33 -7.81 -3.94 -9.83
N HIS A 34 -9.09 -4.30 -10.04
CA HIS A 34 -9.66 -5.60 -9.71
C HIS A 34 -9.77 -6.51 -10.94
N ASN A 35 -9.10 -7.65 -10.91
CA ASN A 35 -9.33 -8.75 -11.84
C ASN A 35 -10.59 -9.51 -11.42
N LYS A 36 -11.70 -9.21 -12.07
CA LYS A 36 -13.03 -9.81 -11.82
C LYS A 36 -13.10 -11.34 -12.05
N ARG A 37 -12.05 -11.95 -12.62
CA ARG A 37 -11.99 -13.41 -12.83
C ARG A 37 -11.39 -14.17 -11.64
N LEU A 38 -10.70 -13.49 -10.74
CA LEU A 38 -10.10 -14.13 -9.57
C LEU A 38 -11.16 -14.33 -8.49
N VAL A 39 -11.27 -15.55 -7.98
CA VAL A 39 -12.13 -15.93 -6.87
C VAL A 39 -11.29 -16.60 -5.77
N PRO A 40 -11.60 -16.38 -4.49
CA PRO A 40 -12.73 -15.59 -3.96
C PRO A 40 -12.50 -14.07 -4.01
N HIS A 41 -13.59 -13.31 -4.01
CA HIS A 41 -13.56 -11.85 -3.81
C HIS A 41 -13.58 -11.53 -2.32
N ILE A 42 -12.62 -10.73 -1.86
CA ILE A 42 -12.57 -10.22 -0.48
C ILE A 42 -12.71 -8.70 -0.56
N ASP A 43 -13.73 -8.16 0.10
CA ASP A 43 -14.02 -6.73 0.08
C ASP A 43 -12.84 -5.92 0.63
N GLY A 44 -12.47 -4.86 -0.09
CA GLY A 44 -11.31 -4.03 0.22
C GLY A 44 -9.93 -4.68 -0.03
N ALA A 45 -9.87 -5.91 -0.53
CA ALA A 45 -8.63 -6.68 -0.77
C ALA A 45 -8.56 -7.21 -2.21
N PRO A 46 -8.14 -6.36 -3.17
CA PRO A 46 -8.18 -6.69 -4.59
C PRO A 46 -7.25 -7.86 -4.95
N ASN A 47 -7.61 -8.63 -5.98
CA ASN A 47 -6.77 -9.67 -6.58
C ASN A 47 -6.26 -10.75 -5.59
N TYR A 48 -7.02 -11.00 -4.52
CA TYR A 48 -6.74 -12.10 -3.60
C TYR A 48 -6.68 -13.44 -4.33
N ARG A 49 -5.67 -14.25 -3.98
CA ARG A 49 -5.43 -15.60 -4.52
C ARG A 49 -4.68 -16.45 -3.51
N LYS A 50 -4.83 -17.76 -3.61
CA LYS A 50 -4.10 -18.75 -2.80
C LYS A 50 -3.33 -19.69 -3.73
N ALA A 51 -2.05 -19.92 -3.45
CA ALA A 51 -1.28 -20.94 -4.12
C ALA A 51 -1.75 -22.32 -3.61
N ASN A 52 -2.14 -23.20 -4.54
CA ASN A 52 -2.85 -24.47 -4.29
C ASN A 52 -2.59 -25.15 -2.93
N SER A 53 -1.67 -26.12 -2.89
CA SER A 53 -1.41 -26.98 -1.73
C SER A 53 -0.51 -26.31 -0.68
N LEU A 54 -0.23 -25.02 -0.81
CA LEU A 54 0.67 -24.27 0.07
C LEU A 54 -0.11 -23.26 0.91
N PRO A 55 0.34 -22.95 2.13
CA PRO A 55 -0.24 -21.89 2.95
C PRO A 55 0.25 -20.51 2.48
N VAL A 56 0.25 -20.28 1.16
CA VAL A 56 0.76 -19.06 0.55
C VAL A 56 -0.35 -18.36 -0.21
N HIS A 57 -0.46 -17.06 0.02
CA HIS A 57 -1.51 -16.20 -0.50
C HIS A 57 -0.91 -14.97 -1.16
N GLY A 58 -1.60 -14.44 -2.16
CA GLY A 58 -1.26 -13.19 -2.84
C GLY A 58 -2.46 -12.24 -2.80
N VAL A 59 -2.21 -10.95 -2.64
CA VAL A 59 -3.24 -9.91 -2.69
C VAL A 59 -2.64 -8.62 -3.24
N ALA A 60 -3.38 -7.83 -4.01
CA ALA A 60 -2.96 -6.46 -4.31
C ALA A 60 -3.20 -5.57 -3.08
N ILE A 61 -2.70 -4.34 -3.10
CA ILE A 61 -2.75 -3.44 -1.94
C ILE A 61 -4.17 -3.35 -1.36
N PRO A 62 -4.41 -3.82 -0.13
CA PRO A 62 -5.72 -3.76 0.47
C PRO A 62 -5.93 -2.42 1.18
N THR A 63 -7.20 -2.05 1.38
CA THR A 63 -7.60 -1.11 2.44
C THR A 63 -7.35 -1.73 3.81
N ILE A 64 -7.35 -0.93 4.88
CA ILE A 64 -7.23 -1.47 6.25
C ILE A 64 -8.35 -2.48 6.55
N ASP A 65 -9.58 -2.19 6.12
CA ASP A 65 -10.71 -3.11 6.28
C ASP A 65 -10.54 -4.37 5.41
N GLY A 66 -9.94 -4.23 4.22
CA GLY A 66 -9.52 -5.35 3.39
C GLY A 66 -8.51 -6.27 4.09
N ILE A 67 -7.51 -5.71 4.77
CA ILE A 67 -6.55 -6.50 5.57
C ILE A 67 -7.31 -7.29 6.63
N ARG A 68 -8.21 -6.63 7.38
CA ARG A 68 -9.04 -7.31 8.39
C ARG A 68 -9.83 -8.45 7.76
N ASN A 69 -10.51 -8.20 6.65
CA ASN A 69 -11.32 -9.19 5.94
C ASN A 69 -10.50 -10.40 5.48
N VAL A 70 -9.29 -10.17 4.96
CA VAL A 70 -8.33 -11.24 4.61
C VAL A 70 -7.95 -12.06 5.84
N LEU A 71 -7.57 -11.39 6.94
CA LEU A 71 -7.20 -12.06 8.19
C LEU A 71 -8.36 -12.87 8.79
N LYS A 72 -9.62 -12.38 8.67
CA LYS A 72 -10.81 -13.17 9.07
C LYS A 72 -11.01 -14.38 8.18
N HIS A 73 -10.89 -14.19 6.86
CA HIS A 73 -11.10 -15.22 5.85
C HIS A 73 -10.17 -16.43 6.04
N ILE A 74 -8.93 -16.19 6.45
CA ILE A 74 -7.94 -17.25 6.74
C ILE A 74 -7.97 -17.76 8.18
N GLY A 75 -8.84 -17.21 9.04
CA GLY A 75 -8.97 -17.66 10.42
C GLY A 75 -7.88 -17.17 11.38
N ALA A 76 -7.18 -16.08 11.09
CA ALA A 76 -6.05 -15.59 11.91
C ALA A 76 -6.45 -14.82 13.19
N HIS A 77 -7.63 -15.10 13.74
CA HIS A 77 -8.15 -14.42 14.93
C HIS A 77 -7.52 -14.96 16.21
N MET A 78 -7.27 -14.09 17.20
CA MET A 78 -6.67 -14.50 18.49
C MET A 78 -7.55 -15.48 19.29
N ASN A 79 -8.87 -15.47 19.07
CA ASN A 79 -9.83 -16.29 19.83
C ASN A 79 -10.28 -17.57 19.07
N GLY A 80 -9.56 -17.97 18.01
CA GLY A 80 -9.94 -19.09 17.14
C GLY A 80 -8.79 -20.07 16.85
N GLU A 81 -8.91 -20.83 15.75
CA GLU A 81 -7.81 -21.67 15.25
C GLU A 81 -6.55 -20.81 15.04
N GLN A 82 -5.42 -21.22 15.62
CA GLN A 82 -4.22 -20.40 15.76
C GLN A 82 -3.41 -20.27 14.45
N ILE A 83 -4.03 -19.86 13.35
CA ILE A 83 -3.32 -19.60 12.10
C ILE A 83 -2.58 -18.27 12.26
N ARG A 84 -1.27 -18.36 12.46
CA ARG A 84 -0.40 -17.19 12.48
C ARG A 84 -0.05 -16.80 11.04
N VAL A 85 -0.12 -15.51 10.76
CA VAL A 85 0.05 -14.93 9.45
C VAL A 85 1.34 -14.14 9.42
N LEU A 86 2.09 -14.28 8.34
CA LEU A 86 3.17 -13.38 8.01
C LEU A 86 2.77 -12.58 6.77
N TRP A 87 2.63 -11.26 6.92
CA TRP A 87 2.31 -10.35 5.84
C TRP A 87 3.58 -9.69 5.31
N ILE A 88 3.96 -10.02 4.07
CA ILE A 88 5.15 -9.50 3.41
C ILE A 88 4.72 -8.49 2.36
N ASN A 89 5.05 -7.21 2.56
CA ASN A 89 4.87 -6.16 1.57
C ASN A 89 6.13 -6.02 0.71
N LEU A 90 6.00 -6.22 -0.60
CA LEU A 90 7.12 -6.20 -1.55
C LEU A 90 7.32 -4.84 -2.22
N ARG A 91 6.45 -3.86 -1.97
CA ARG A 91 6.48 -2.58 -2.69
C ARG A 91 7.71 -1.76 -2.35
N GLU A 92 8.37 -1.23 -3.37
CA GLU A 92 9.49 -0.29 -3.21
C GLU A 92 9.04 1.18 -3.11
N GLU A 93 7.76 1.46 -3.36
CA GLU A 93 7.18 2.80 -3.20
C GLU A 93 6.62 3.05 -1.79
N PRO A 94 6.74 4.28 -1.25
CA PRO A 94 6.14 4.63 0.03
C PRO A 94 4.61 4.66 -0.09
N VAL A 95 3.93 4.03 0.87
CA VAL A 95 2.47 4.01 0.98
C VAL A 95 2.03 4.73 2.24
N VAL A 96 0.93 5.47 2.17
CA VAL A 96 0.25 6.03 3.35
C VAL A 96 -1.23 5.66 3.31
N TYR A 97 -1.78 5.27 4.46
CA TYR A 97 -3.21 5.06 4.62
C TYR A 97 -3.87 6.33 5.12
N ILE A 98 -4.92 6.80 4.43
CA ILE A 98 -5.76 7.93 4.85
C ILE A 98 -7.21 7.43 4.88
N ASN A 99 -7.87 7.49 6.05
CA ASN A 99 -9.24 6.98 6.25
C ASN A 99 -9.41 5.54 5.72
N SER A 100 -8.49 4.64 6.13
CA SER A 100 -8.42 3.24 5.70
C SER A 100 -8.06 2.97 4.23
N ARG A 101 -7.98 4.00 3.37
CA ARG A 101 -7.63 3.86 1.95
C ARG A 101 -6.12 4.03 1.70
N PRO A 102 -5.49 3.22 0.85
CA PRO A 102 -4.08 3.37 0.50
C PRO A 102 -3.86 4.47 -0.56
N PHE A 103 -2.85 5.29 -0.34
CA PHE A 103 -2.39 6.34 -1.24
C PHE A 103 -0.89 6.23 -1.50
N VAL A 104 -0.49 6.61 -2.71
CA VAL A 104 0.90 6.62 -3.17
C VAL A 104 1.27 7.99 -3.74
N LEU A 105 2.57 8.31 -3.68
CA LEU A 105 3.09 9.55 -4.22
C LEU A 105 3.32 9.43 -5.72
N ARG A 106 2.84 10.41 -6.51
CA ARG A 106 3.04 10.46 -7.97
C ARG A 106 3.45 11.84 -8.43
N ASP A 107 4.17 11.92 -9.54
CA ASP A 107 4.41 13.19 -10.22
C ASP A 107 3.12 13.67 -10.89
N VAL A 108 2.79 14.96 -10.76
CA VAL A 108 1.57 15.54 -11.32
C VAL A 108 1.55 15.54 -12.85
N GLU A 109 2.72 15.61 -13.49
CA GLU A 109 2.87 15.56 -14.95
C GLU A 109 2.86 14.10 -15.47
N GLN A 110 3.20 13.12 -14.61
CA GLN A 110 3.22 11.69 -14.94
C GLN A 110 2.53 10.83 -13.86
N PRO A 111 1.21 11.01 -13.64
CA PRO A 111 0.50 10.41 -12.50
C PRO A 111 0.36 8.89 -12.56
N PHE A 112 0.62 8.29 -13.72
CA PHE A 112 0.57 6.84 -13.96
C PHE A 112 1.94 6.14 -13.85
N SER A 113 3.03 6.91 -13.78
CA SER A 113 4.40 6.38 -13.66
C SER A 113 4.77 6.20 -12.19
N ASN A 114 5.44 5.10 -11.84
CA ASN A 114 5.97 4.90 -10.49
C ASN A 114 7.13 5.88 -10.24
N LEU A 115 7.25 6.38 -9.01
CA LEU A 115 8.47 7.06 -8.57
C LEU A 115 9.47 5.98 -8.12
N GLU A 116 10.56 5.82 -8.86
CA GLU A 116 11.52 4.76 -8.61
C GLU A 116 12.52 5.11 -7.49
N TYR A 117 12.68 4.20 -6.53
CA TYR A 117 13.64 4.30 -5.43
C TYR A 117 14.61 3.12 -5.45
N THR A 118 15.25 2.91 -6.60
CA THR A 118 16.09 1.72 -6.86
C THR A 118 17.03 1.35 -5.70
N GLY A 119 16.93 0.12 -5.21
CA GLY A 119 17.78 -0.41 -4.15
C GLY A 119 17.55 0.20 -2.75
N ILE A 120 16.40 0.82 -2.51
CA ILE A 120 16.01 1.26 -1.17
C ILE A 120 15.89 0.06 -0.21
N ASN A 121 16.41 0.20 1.01
CA ASN A 121 16.24 -0.82 2.04
C ASN A 121 15.00 -0.53 2.91
N ARG A 122 14.56 -1.55 3.66
CA ARG A 122 13.41 -1.47 4.58
C ARG A 122 13.43 -0.23 5.46
N ALA A 123 14.49 -0.03 6.22
CA ALA A 123 14.58 1.05 7.21
C ALA A 123 14.43 2.44 6.58
N ARG A 124 15.06 2.65 5.41
CA ARG A 124 14.95 3.93 4.69
C ARG A 124 13.55 4.14 4.11
N LEU A 125 12.89 3.07 3.65
CA LEU A 125 11.54 3.14 3.10
C LEU A 125 10.51 3.44 4.20
N GLU A 126 10.57 2.74 5.34
CA GLU A 126 9.70 3.00 6.49
C GLU A 126 9.89 4.45 7.01
N GLN A 127 11.14 4.95 7.09
CA GLN A 127 11.40 6.36 7.41
C GLN A 127 10.84 7.36 6.39
N MET A 128 10.68 6.96 5.13
CA MET A 128 10.01 7.78 4.13
C MET A 128 8.49 7.76 4.31
N GLU A 129 7.91 6.62 4.67
CA GLU A 129 6.48 6.50 4.98
C GLU A 129 6.12 7.33 6.24
N ASP A 130 6.97 7.33 7.27
CA ASP A 130 6.77 8.15 8.47
C ASP A 130 6.80 9.65 8.15
N ARG A 131 7.81 10.09 7.38
CA ARG A 131 7.90 11.49 6.92
C ARG A 131 6.75 11.88 5.99
N LEU A 132 6.28 10.96 5.13
CA LEU A 132 5.11 11.19 4.29
C LEU A 132 3.86 11.40 5.15
N LYS A 133 3.66 10.59 6.20
CA LYS A 133 2.58 10.81 7.17
C LYS A 133 2.70 12.17 7.86
N GLU A 134 3.88 12.57 8.30
CA GLU A 134 4.11 13.89 8.91
C GLU A 134 3.79 15.03 7.94
N ASP A 135 4.25 14.94 6.69
CA ASP A 135 3.97 15.94 5.67
C ASP A 135 2.46 16.07 5.39
N VAL A 136 1.73 14.95 5.33
CA VAL A 136 0.26 14.94 5.19
C VAL A 136 -0.41 15.69 6.33
N LEU A 137 -0.02 15.42 7.57
CA LEU A 137 -0.60 16.07 8.75
C LEU A 137 -0.27 17.57 8.80
N MET A 138 0.98 17.93 8.48
CA MET A 138 1.42 19.33 8.43
C MET A 138 0.71 20.12 7.33
N GLU A 139 0.59 19.56 6.11
CA GLU A 139 -0.14 20.18 5.03
C GLU A 139 -1.62 20.34 5.41
N ALA A 140 -2.24 19.29 5.95
CA ALA A 140 -3.65 19.33 6.32
C ALA A 140 -3.97 20.38 7.39
N ALA A 141 -3.09 20.56 8.38
CA ALA A 141 -3.24 21.60 9.40
C ALA A 141 -3.32 23.02 8.79
N ARG A 142 -2.65 23.27 7.66
CA ARG A 142 -2.69 24.55 6.93
C ARG A 142 -4.00 24.73 6.16
N TYR A 143 -4.72 23.66 5.86
CA TYR A 143 -5.94 23.65 5.06
C TYR A 143 -7.18 23.19 5.85
N GLY A 144 -7.19 23.43 7.17
CA GLY A 144 -8.36 23.16 8.00
C GLY A 144 -8.62 21.67 8.23
N ASN A 145 -7.56 20.90 8.47
CA ASN A 145 -7.57 19.45 8.67
C ASN A 145 -8.08 18.69 7.44
N LYS A 146 -7.70 19.16 6.24
CA LYS A 146 -8.00 18.48 4.98
C LYS A 146 -6.74 18.38 4.14
N ILE A 147 -6.53 17.22 3.52
CA ILE A 147 -5.44 16.98 2.57
C ILE A 147 -6.01 16.86 1.16
N LEU A 148 -5.27 17.34 0.17
CA LEU A 148 -5.64 17.16 -1.23
C LEU A 148 -5.14 15.80 -1.73
N VAL A 149 -6.08 14.94 -2.12
CA VAL A 149 -5.84 13.63 -2.74
C VAL A 149 -6.39 13.60 -4.16
N THR A 150 -5.89 12.69 -4.98
CA THR A 150 -6.29 12.56 -6.38
C THR A 150 -6.82 11.15 -6.64
N ASP A 151 -8.05 11.06 -7.13
CA ASP A 151 -8.67 9.83 -7.58
C ASP A 151 -8.63 9.72 -9.11
N GLU A 152 -8.63 8.49 -9.61
CA GLU A 152 -8.72 8.20 -11.03
C GLU A 152 -10.12 7.71 -11.39
N LEU A 153 -10.73 8.32 -12.40
CA LEU A 153 -12.02 7.93 -12.94
C LEU A 153 -11.88 6.85 -14.03
N PRO A 154 -12.97 6.13 -14.38
CA PRO A 154 -12.91 5.04 -15.36
C PRO A 154 -12.47 5.45 -16.77
N ASP A 155 -12.56 6.74 -17.09
CA ASP A 155 -12.07 7.34 -18.35
C ASP A 155 -10.60 7.78 -18.28
N GLY A 156 -9.92 7.52 -17.16
CA GLY A 156 -8.54 7.90 -16.90
C GLY A 156 -8.36 9.35 -16.41
N GLN A 157 -9.45 10.10 -16.20
CA GLN A 157 -9.36 11.45 -15.67
C GLN A 157 -8.91 11.44 -14.20
N MET A 158 -7.99 12.34 -13.86
CA MET A 158 -7.58 12.60 -12.48
C MET A 158 -8.50 13.66 -11.86
N VAL A 159 -9.02 13.37 -10.66
CA VAL A 159 -9.93 14.27 -9.92
C VAL A 159 -9.39 14.51 -8.53
N ASP A 160 -9.09 15.77 -8.24
CA ASP A 160 -8.63 16.19 -6.92
C ASP A 160 -9.80 16.37 -5.95
N GLN A 161 -9.62 15.90 -4.73
CA GLN A 161 -10.62 15.96 -3.66
C GLN A 161 -9.97 16.35 -2.34
N TRP A 162 -10.70 17.11 -1.53
CA TRP A 162 -10.28 17.46 -0.17
C TRP A 162 -10.75 16.41 0.82
N GLU A 163 -9.82 15.59 1.27
CA GLU A 163 -10.07 14.51 2.22
C GLU A 163 -9.88 15.02 3.65
N PRO A 164 -10.89 14.91 4.55
CA PRO A 164 -10.72 15.28 5.95
C PRO A 164 -9.77 14.32 6.65
N VAL A 165 -8.84 14.87 7.43
CA VAL A 165 -7.84 14.06 8.15
C VAL A 165 -7.72 14.48 9.60
N SER A 166 -7.39 13.51 10.43
CA SER A 166 -6.97 13.64 11.81
C SER A 166 -5.66 12.87 12.00
N HIS A 167 -5.04 13.01 13.16
CA HIS A 167 -3.85 12.23 13.48
C HIS A 167 -4.09 10.71 13.37
N ASP A 168 -5.27 10.25 13.80
CA ASP A 168 -5.60 8.81 13.83
C ASP A 168 -6.09 8.28 12.49
N SER A 169 -6.47 9.14 11.55
CA SER A 169 -6.89 8.71 10.21
C SER A 169 -5.73 8.49 9.25
N VAL A 170 -4.51 8.95 9.59
CA VAL A 170 -3.31 8.82 8.74
C VAL A 170 -2.34 7.82 9.36
N LYS A 171 -2.04 6.73 8.66
CA LYS A 171 -1.20 5.63 9.18
C LYS A 171 -0.19 5.17 8.15
N THR A 172 1.01 4.82 8.62
CA THR A 172 1.97 4.05 7.81
C THR A 172 1.57 2.57 7.80
N PRO A 173 2.02 1.78 6.81
CA PRO A 173 1.79 0.34 6.79
C PRO A 173 2.21 -0.33 8.09
N LEU A 174 3.38 0.02 8.64
CA LEU A 174 3.86 -0.53 9.91
C LEU A 174 2.88 -0.29 11.05
N GLN A 175 2.42 0.95 11.23
CA GLN A 175 1.42 1.31 12.26
C GLN A 175 0.11 0.53 12.09
N VAL A 176 -0.33 0.32 10.85
CA VAL A 176 -1.54 -0.48 10.57
C VAL A 176 -1.38 -1.91 11.09
N TYR A 177 -0.26 -2.58 10.81
CA TYR A 177 -0.06 -3.95 11.26
C TYR A 177 0.21 -4.06 12.75
N GLU A 178 0.93 -3.10 13.35
CA GLU A 178 1.12 -3.01 14.80
C GLU A 178 -0.23 -3.00 15.53
N GLU A 179 -1.17 -2.16 15.10
CA GLU A 179 -2.51 -2.10 15.69
C GLU A 179 -3.32 -3.40 15.49
N LEU A 180 -3.16 -4.06 14.33
CA LEU A 180 -3.87 -5.30 14.02
C LEU A 180 -3.40 -6.47 14.90
N THR A 181 -2.17 -6.44 15.41
CA THR A 181 -1.66 -7.49 16.32
C THR A 181 -2.46 -7.64 17.61
N HIS A 182 -3.24 -6.62 18.01
CA HIS A 182 -4.12 -6.68 19.17
C HIS A 182 -5.36 -7.58 18.97
N GLN A 183 -5.71 -7.91 17.74
CA GLN A 183 -6.92 -8.67 17.40
C GLN A 183 -6.63 -9.91 16.54
N TYR A 184 -5.46 -9.94 15.91
CA TYR A 184 -5.07 -10.95 14.92
C TYR A 184 -3.65 -11.45 15.18
N LEU A 185 -3.42 -12.73 14.86
CA LEU A 185 -2.10 -13.35 14.88
C LEU A 185 -1.35 -13.01 13.59
N VAL A 186 -0.96 -11.75 13.41
CA VAL A 186 -0.27 -11.27 12.20
C VAL A 186 1.07 -10.64 12.55
N ASP A 187 2.11 -11.07 11.84
CA ASP A 187 3.41 -10.38 11.79
C ASP A 187 3.54 -9.66 10.46
N TYR A 188 4.30 -8.56 10.43
CA TYR A 188 4.50 -7.73 9.24
C TYR A 188 5.97 -7.61 8.89
N GLU A 189 6.27 -7.78 7.60
CA GLU A 189 7.59 -7.63 7.02
C GLU A 189 7.53 -6.76 5.76
N ARG A 190 8.51 -5.87 5.61
CA ARG A 190 8.66 -5.01 4.41
C ARG A 190 9.95 -5.38 3.70
N VAL A 191 9.82 -5.89 2.48
CA VAL A 191 10.94 -6.33 1.63
C VAL A 191 10.82 -5.61 0.29
N PRO A 192 11.30 -4.36 0.17
CA PRO A 192 11.17 -3.60 -1.08
C PRO A 192 11.94 -4.28 -2.21
N ILE A 193 11.23 -4.70 -3.26
CA ILE A 193 11.82 -5.30 -4.47
C ILE A 193 11.69 -4.30 -5.61
N THR A 194 12.79 -4.09 -6.35
CA THR A 194 12.79 -3.17 -7.49
C THR A 194 12.17 -3.80 -8.75
N ASP A 195 11.14 -3.15 -9.28
CA ASP A 195 10.23 -3.69 -10.34
C ASP A 195 10.92 -3.86 -11.71
N GLU A 196 12.03 -3.17 -11.95
CA GLU A 196 12.70 -3.12 -13.26
C GLU A 196 13.59 -4.34 -13.58
N LYS A 197 13.78 -5.31 -12.66
CA LYS A 197 14.62 -6.50 -12.89
C LYS A 197 14.01 -7.75 -12.27
N SER A 198 14.28 -8.91 -12.87
CA SER A 198 14.02 -10.21 -12.23
C SER A 198 14.56 -10.18 -10.80
N PRO A 199 13.83 -10.72 -9.81
CA PRO A 199 14.32 -10.77 -8.44
C PRO A 199 15.74 -11.33 -8.43
N LYS A 200 16.66 -10.67 -7.72
CA LYS A 200 18.03 -11.15 -7.57
C LYS A 200 18.02 -12.41 -6.71
N GLU A 201 19.07 -13.21 -6.78
CA GLU A 201 19.27 -14.37 -5.89
C GLU A 201 19.06 -14.00 -4.42
N GLN A 202 19.51 -12.82 -4.00
CA GLN A 202 19.28 -12.28 -2.66
C GLN A 202 17.80 -12.04 -2.31
N ASP A 203 16.97 -11.65 -3.28
CA ASP A 203 15.53 -11.47 -3.08
C ASP A 203 14.84 -12.84 -2.91
N PHE A 204 15.31 -13.86 -3.63
CA PHE A 204 14.91 -15.25 -3.42
C PHE A 204 15.39 -15.79 -2.08
N ASP A 205 16.61 -15.49 -1.66
CA ASP A 205 17.13 -15.89 -0.34
C ASP A 205 16.36 -15.21 0.80
N ILE A 206 15.98 -13.95 0.64
CA ILE A 206 15.09 -13.25 1.59
C ILE A 206 13.71 -13.93 1.58
N ALA A 207 13.10 -14.15 0.41
CA ALA A 207 11.81 -14.83 0.33
C ALA A 207 11.87 -16.24 0.94
N CYS A 208 12.91 -17.04 0.65
CA CYS A 208 13.12 -18.38 1.16
C CYS A 208 13.40 -18.38 2.67
N SER A 209 14.28 -17.51 3.17
CA SER A 209 14.58 -17.39 4.61
C SER A 209 13.36 -16.95 5.40
N VAL A 210 12.52 -16.09 4.82
CA VAL A 210 11.25 -15.65 5.39
C VAL A 210 10.18 -16.77 5.32
N LEU A 211 10.20 -17.61 4.28
CA LEU A 211 9.28 -18.75 4.08
C LEU A 211 9.64 -20.01 4.88
N TYR A 212 10.85 -20.11 5.45
CA TYR A 212 11.29 -21.25 6.26
C TYR A 212 10.66 -21.30 7.68
N VAL A 213 9.37 -21.01 7.78
CA VAL A 213 8.62 -21.04 9.05
C VAL A 213 7.49 -22.04 8.96
N LEU A 214 7.72 -23.22 9.53
CA LEU A 214 6.68 -24.24 9.71
C LEU A 214 5.53 -23.66 10.56
N GLY A 215 4.32 -23.64 10.00
CA GLY A 215 3.07 -23.32 10.72
C GLY A 215 2.48 -21.92 10.51
N ARG A 216 3.02 -21.08 9.61
CA ARG A 216 2.44 -19.76 9.28
C ARG A 216 1.82 -19.72 7.89
N ALA A 217 0.68 -19.05 7.74
CA ALA A 217 0.19 -18.61 6.44
C ALA A 217 0.99 -17.39 5.99
N THR A 218 1.54 -17.41 4.77
CA THR A 218 2.36 -16.32 4.25
C THR A 218 1.63 -15.56 3.15
N PHE A 219 1.56 -14.25 3.29
CA PHE A 219 0.93 -13.34 2.35
C PHE A 219 1.98 -12.51 1.63
N PHE A 220 1.99 -12.59 0.31
CA PHE A 220 2.75 -11.69 -0.53
C PHE A 220 1.84 -10.60 -1.05
N LEU A 221 2.20 -9.36 -0.75
CA LEU A 221 1.67 -8.18 -1.40
C LEU A 221 2.71 -7.75 -2.47
N PRO A 222 2.62 -8.29 -3.71
CA PRO A 222 3.53 -7.92 -4.78
C PRO A 222 3.39 -6.45 -5.12
N ASP A 223 4.48 -5.86 -5.63
CA ASP A 223 4.37 -4.62 -6.37
C ASP A 223 3.59 -4.90 -7.65
N ALA A 224 2.38 -4.36 -7.69
CA ALA A 224 1.52 -4.39 -8.84
C ALA A 224 0.75 -3.09 -8.77
N SER A 225 1.43 -1.98 -9.06
CA SER A 225 0.74 -0.82 -9.62
C SER A 225 -0.09 -1.37 -10.78
N CYS A 226 -1.41 -1.49 -10.60
CA CYS A 226 -2.27 -2.25 -11.51
C CYS A 226 -2.36 -1.58 -12.91
N HIS A 227 -1.69 -0.44 -13.10
CA HIS A 227 -1.57 0.34 -14.33
C HIS A 227 -0.66 -0.28 -15.39
N PHE A 228 0.24 -1.20 -15.02
CA PHE A 228 1.13 -1.84 -15.98
C PHE A 228 0.73 -3.29 -16.26
N PRO A 229 0.78 -3.75 -17.54
CA PRO A 229 0.67 -5.17 -17.87
C PRO A 229 1.89 -6.00 -17.38
N LYS A 230 2.82 -5.40 -16.63
CA LYS A 230 4.03 -6.04 -16.07
C LYS A 230 3.77 -6.88 -14.81
N SER A 231 2.55 -7.37 -14.61
CA SER A 231 2.26 -8.36 -13.56
C SER A 231 3.01 -9.68 -13.74
N HIS A 232 3.77 -9.89 -14.83
CA HIS A 232 4.44 -11.17 -15.08
C HIS A 232 5.58 -11.53 -14.11
N MET A 233 6.35 -10.58 -13.56
CA MET A 233 7.49 -10.95 -12.68
C MET A 233 7.08 -11.22 -11.23
N ALA A 234 6.19 -10.40 -10.66
CA ALA A 234 5.66 -10.69 -9.32
C ALA A 234 4.60 -11.81 -9.32
N CYS A 235 4.07 -12.18 -10.50
CA CYS A 235 3.17 -13.33 -10.67
C CYS A 235 3.88 -14.65 -11.01
N THR A 236 5.20 -14.72 -11.18
CA THR A 236 5.88 -16.01 -11.46
C THR A 236 6.44 -16.72 -10.22
N LEU A 237 6.25 -16.16 -9.02
CA LEU A 237 6.55 -16.88 -7.77
C LEU A 237 5.49 -17.93 -7.40
N PHE A 238 4.35 -17.99 -8.10
CA PHE A 238 3.31 -19.03 -7.94
C PHE A 238 2.59 -19.37 -9.25
#